data_AF-A0A974A4T6-F1
#
_entry.id   AF-A0A974A4T6-F1
#
_cell.length_a   1.000
_cell.length_b   1.000
_cell.length_c   1.000
_cell.angle_alpha   90.00
_cell.angle_beta   90.00
_cell.angle_gamma   90.00
#
_symmetry.space_group_name_H-M   'P 1'
#
loop_
_entity.id
_entity.type
_entity.pdbx_description
1 polymer ?
#
loop_
_entity_poly.entity_id
_entity_poly.type
_entity_poly.pdbx_seq_one_letter_code
_entity_poly.pdbx_strand_id
1 'polypeptide(L)'
;MPKSRLPIIAAWLLPLALAGLSAAIASDPSPGPPGQPGAAPASILPEPARAQSLGFEWASVFAPGKSVAAGDYTRTIRPFLDWTQICDEVRNVRRICYLETISRDDAALLNWRIALTKDGRSMALIMLPRDSSAEVGVAVTFGGFTRIAKPLICDQALCVATFPADSALISLLVREDHATIVFERVGKPIAMMASLRGLMSALTDLSLAAAPGTSARPPAAKPVARRPSTGVVAETSGAGGAWNGVR
;
A
#
# COMPACT_ATOMS: atom_id res chain seq x y z
N MET A 1 38.31 29.98 11.10
CA MET A 1 37.38 31.04 10.67
C MET A 1 38.13 31.99 9.74
N PRO A 2 37.72 32.09 8.48
CA PRO A 2 37.29 33.39 7.96
C PRO A 2 35.97 33.31 7.15
N LYS A 3 35.22 34.40 7.21
CA LYS A 3 33.95 34.67 6.52
C LYS A 3 34.22 35.15 5.09
N SER A 4 33.42 34.71 4.11
CA SER A 4 33.07 35.53 2.93
C SER A 4 31.92 34.87 2.17
N ARG A 5 30.69 35.39 2.28
CA ARG A 5 30.02 36.38 1.40
C ARG A 5 29.49 35.77 0.09
N LEU A 6 28.20 35.44 0.14
CA LEU A 6 27.29 35.22 -1.00
C LEU A 6 27.12 36.50 -1.82
N PRO A 7 26.91 36.40 -3.14
CA PRO A 7 26.15 37.38 -3.89
C PRO A 7 24.74 36.87 -4.22
N ILE A 8 23.80 37.78 -3.94
CA ILE A 8 22.39 37.80 -4.31
C ILE A 8 22.29 38.05 -5.82
N ILE A 9 21.51 37.25 -6.56
CA ILE A 9 21.11 37.59 -7.93
C ILE A 9 19.58 37.47 -8.07
N ALA A 10 19.00 38.67 -8.11
CA ALA A 10 17.82 39.15 -8.84
C ALA A 10 16.75 38.15 -9.31
N ALA A 11 15.59 38.25 -8.67
CA ALA A 11 14.30 37.86 -9.20
C ALA A 11 13.90 38.75 -10.39
N TRP A 12 13.55 38.14 -11.52
CA TRP A 12 12.85 38.82 -12.61
C TRP A 12 11.39 38.38 -12.63
N LEU A 13 10.53 39.34 -12.31
CA LEU A 13 9.10 39.33 -12.58
C LEU A 13 8.88 39.58 -14.08
N LEU A 14 8.08 38.73 -14.73
CA LEU A 14 7.48 39.03 -16.03
C LEU A 14 5.95 38.90 -15.91
N PRO A 15 5.19 39.85 -16.51
CA PRO A 15 3.77 40.04 -16.25
C PRO A 15 2.85 39.20 -17.15
N LEU A 16 1.62 39.05 -16.66
CA LEU A 16 0.45 38.54 -17.37
C LEU A 16 0.21 39.27 -18.70
N ALA A 17 -0.19 38.52 -19.72
CA ALA A 17 -0.98 39.02 -20.84
C ALA A 17 -2.31 38.24 -20.92
N LEU A 18 -3.40 38.95 -20.65
CA LEU A 18 -4.78 38.58 -21.01
C LEU A 18 -5.05 39.04 -22.45
N ALA A 19 -5.59 38.14 -23.28
CA ALA A 19 -6.52 38.41 -24.38
C ALA A 19 -7.02 37.03 -24.85
N GLY A 20 -8.31 36.68 -24.88
CA GLY A 20 -9.47 37.49 -25.22
C GLY A 20 -9.78 37.30 -26.70
N LEU A 21 -10.49 36.23 -27.07
CA LEU A 21 -11.17 36.14 -28.36
C LEU A 21 -12.53 35.45 -28.19
N SER A 22 -13.57 36.23 -28.46
CA SER A 22 -14.97 35.83 -28.54
C SER A 22 -15.38 35.53 -29.98
N ALA A 23 -16.52 34.84 -30.10
CA ALA A 23 -17.37 34.62 -31.29
C ALA A 23 -16.87 33.57 -32.30
N ALA A 24 -17.70 32.74 -32.93
CA ALA A 24 -19.10 32.95 -33.28
C ALA A 24 -19.92 31.65 -33.28
N ILE A 25 -21.20 31.87 -33.03
CA ILE A 25 -22.36 31.00 -33.18
C ILE A 25 -22.69 30.92 -34.67
N ALA A 26 -22.86 29.70 -35.20
CA ALA A 26 -23.61 29.47 -36.43
C ALA A 26 -24.62 28.34 -36.13
N SER A 27 -25.88 28.72 -36.13
CA SER A 27 -27.03 27.82 -36.12
C SER A 27 -27.52 27.72 -37.56
N ASP A 28 -27.73 26.51 -38.06
CA ASP A 28 -28.74 26.26 -39.09
C ASP A 28 -29.45 24.93 -38.78
N PRO A 29 -30.78 24.83 -38.95
CA PRO A 29 -31.58 23.72 -38.43
C PRO A 29 -32.07 22.74 -39.51
N SER A 30 -32.59 21.63 -38.99
CA SER A 30 -33.73 20.85 -39.50
C SER A 30 -33.45 19.60 -40.36
N PRO A 31 -34.41 18.65 -40.47
CA PRO A 31 -34.39 17.45 -39.61
C PRO A 31 -34.58 16.13 -40.40
N GLY A 32 -34.31 15.00 -39.76
CA GLY A 32 -34.78 13.69 -40.25
C GLY A 32 -34.81 12.64 -39.13
N PRO A 33 -35.96 12.00 -38.85
CA PRO A 33 -36.03 10.80 -38.03
C PRO A 33 -36.50 9.58 -38.86
N PRO A 34 -36.59 8.37 -38.30
CA PRO A 34 -35.71 7.71 -37.33
C PRO A 34 -35.28 6.32 -37.83
N GLY A 35 -34.07 5.85 -37.50
CA GLY A 35 -33.59 4.52 -37.89
C GLY A 35 -32.69 3.90 -36.84
N GLN A 36 -33.30 3.11 -35.94
CA GLN A 36 -32.79 2.04 -35.07
C GLN A 36 -31.41 2.14 -34.38
N PRO A 37 -31.33 1.85 -33.06
CA PRO A 37 -30.06 1.68 -32.36
C PRO A 37 -29.43 0.34 -32.76
N GLY A 38 -28.55 0.39 -33.77
CA GLY A 38 -27.56 -0.66 -33.98
C GLY A 38 -26.62 -0.69 -32.77
N ALA A 39 -26.66 -1.79 -32.02
CA ALA A 39 -25.80 -2.04 -30.89
C ALA A 39 -24.34 -1.70 -31.27
N ALA A 40 -23.75 -0.77 -30.52
CA ALA A 40 -22.32 -0.52 -30.59
C ALA A 40 -21.61 -1.87 -30.39
N PRO A 41 -20.66 -2.25 -31.27
CA PRO A 41 -19.86 -3.44 -31.02
C PRO A 41 -19.20 -3.24 -29.66
N ALA A 42 -19.38 -4.22 -28.77
CA ALA A 42 -18.71 -4.25 -27.48
C ALA A 42 -17.22 -4.01 -27.74
N SER A 43 -16.70 -2.89 -27.23
CA SER A 43 -15.28 -2.63 -27.21
C SER A 43 -14.62 -3.81 -26.53
N ILE A 44 -14.00 -4.68 -27.32
CA ILE A 44 -13.09 -5.69 -26.84
C ILE A 44 -11.97 -4.88 -26.20
N LEU A 45 -12.00 -4.78 -24.87
CA LEU A 45 -10.86 -4.31 -24.10
C LEU A 45 -9.67 -5.14 -24.56
N PRO A 46 -8.59 -4.52 -25.06
CA PRO A 46 -7.41 -5.26 -25.45
C PRO A 46 -6.99 -6.13 -24.27
N GLU A 47 -6.84 -7.43 -24.55
CA GLU A 47 -6.29 -8.41 -23.63
C GLU A 47 -5.02 -7.80 -23.01
N PRO A 48 -4.88 -7.79 -21.67
CA PRO A 48 -3.76 -7.11 -21.04
C PRO A 48 -2.48 -7.66 -21.63
N ALA A 49 -1.73 -6.77 -22.30
CA ALA A 49 -0.45 -7.07 -22.91
C ALA A 49 0.33 -7.95 -21.94
N ARG A 50 0.63 -9.18 -22.39
CA ARG A 50 1.22 -10.29 -21.63
C ARG A 50 2.11 -9.75 -20.51
N ALA A 51 1.55 -9.65 -19.30
CA ALA A 51 2.27 -9.12 -18.16
C ALA A 51 3.54 -9.95 -18.02
N GLN A 52 4.69 -9.27 -18.02
CA GLN A 52 5.96 -9.96 -17.77
C GLN A 52 5.83 -10.64 -16.40
N SER A 53 5.93 -11.97 -16.40
CA SER A 53 5.71 -12.76 -15.20
C SER A 53 6.85 -12.52 -14.22
N LEU A 54 6.51 -12.27 -12.96
CA LEU A 54 7.47 -12.17 -11.85
C LEU A 54 8.22 -13.48 -11.59
N GLY A 55 7.81 -14.59 -12.20
CA GLY A 55 8.33 -15.93 -11.91
C GLY A 55 7.83 -16.50 -10.57
N PHE A 56 6.88 -15.83 -9.92
CA PHE A 56 6.21 -16.26 -8.70
C PHE A 56 4.83 -15.57 -8.57
N GLU A 57 4.00 -16.10 -7.67
CA GLU A 57 2.70 -15.50 -7.32
C GLU A 57 2.73 -14.95 -5.91
N TRP A 58 2.11 -13.79 -5.68
CA TRP A 58 1.91 -13.23 -4.34
C TRP A 58 0.90 -14.05 -3.54
N ALA A 59 1.11 -14.16 -2.23
CA ALA A 59 0.09 -14.70 -1.35
C ALA A 59 -1.08 -13.71 -1.26
N SER A 60 -2.30 -14.16 -1.56
CA SER A 60 -3.53 -13.37 -1.46
C SER A 60 -4.62 -14.12 -0.72
N VAL A 61 -5.29 -13.49 0.25
CA VAL A 61 -6.45 -14.11 0.94
C VAL A 61 -7.59 -14.51 -0.01
N PHE A 62 -7.64 -13.89 -1.19
CA PHE A 62 -8.63 -14.17 -2.22
C PHE A 62 -8.13 -15.28 -3.13
N ALA A 63 -8.82 -16.42 -3.10
CA ALA A 63 -8.61 -17.47 -4.09
C ALA A 63 -9.28 -17.09 -5.43
N PRO A 64 -8.61 -17.30 -6.58
CA PRO A 64 -9.23 -17.08 -7.88
C PRO A 64 -10.57 -17.84 -8.01
N GLY A 65 -11.60 -17.15 -8.52
CA GLY A 65 -12.93 -17.74 -8.72
C GLY A 65 -13.75 -17.98 -7.45
N LYS A 66 -13.31 -17.47 -6.28
CA LYS A 66 -14.08 -17.52 -5.03
C LYS A 66 -14.55 -16.12 -4.63
N SER A 67 -15.84 -15.97 -4.37
CA SER A 67 -16.40 -14.77 -3.75
C SER A 67 -16.26 -14.82 -2.24
N VAL A 68 -15.92 -13.70 -1.61
CA VAL A 68 -15.95 -13.54 -0.16
C VAL A 68 -17.30 -12.94 0.25
N ALA A 69 -17.96 -13.53 1.23
CA ALA A 69 -19.24 -13.03 1.71
C ALA A 69 -19.08 -11.69 2.45
N ALA A 70 -20.14 -10.88 2.44
CA ALA A 70 -20.15 -9.62 3.17
C ALA A 70 -19.91 -9.87 4.67
N GLY A 71 -18.97 -9.12 5.25
CA GLY A 71 -18.58 -9.25 6.66
C GLY A 71 -17.57 -10.36 6.98
N ASP A 72 -17.16 -11.17 6.01
CA ASP A 72 -16.14 -12.21 6.22
C ASP A 72 -14.72 -11.70 5.95
N TYR A 73 -14.56 -10.57 5.25
CA TYR A 73 -13.28 -9.91 5.05
C TYR A 73 -12.99 -8.91 6.17
N THR A 74 -11.81 -9.01 6.77
CA THR A 74 -11.29 -8.02 7.73
C THR A 74 -9.91 -7.58 7.30
N ARG A 75 -9.64 -6.27 7.37
CA ARG A 75 -8.30 -5.69 7.25
C ARG A 75 -7.90 -5.08 8.58
N THR A 76 -6.75 -5.50 9.10
CA THR A 76 -6.11 -4.89 10.27
C THR A 76 -4.89 -4.10 9.82
N ILE A 77 -4.77 -2.86 10.29
CA ILE A 77 -3.64 -1.96 9.99
C ILE A 77 -2.95 -1.62 11.30
N ARG A 78 -1.65 -1.91 11.40
CA ARG A 78 -0.85 -1.67 12.60
C ARG A 78 0.41 -0.86 12.28
N PRO A 79 0.51 0.39 12.74
CA PRO A 79 1.69 1.22 12.53
C PRO A 79 2.84 0.82 13.47
N PHE A 80 4.06 0.87 12.95
CA PHE A 80 5.33 0.64 13.61
C PHE A 80 6.31 1.74 13.16
N LEU A 81 6.18 2.92 13.76
CA LEU A 81 6.87 4.13 13.31
C LEU A 81 6.59 4.40 11.82
N ASP A 82 7.61 4.28 10.96
CA ASP A 82 7.51 4.59 9.53
C ASP A 82 7.08 3.38 8.69
N TRP A 83 6.92 2.21 9.32
CA TRP A 83 6.41 1.00 8.70
C TRP A 83 4.99 0.71 9.16
N THR A 84 4.19 0.12 8.29
CA THR A 84 2.83 -0.32 8.61
C THR A 84 2.70 -1.79 8.26
N GLN A 85 2.23 -2.59 9.21
CA GLN A 85 1.79 -3.95 8.94
C GLN A 85 0.32 -3.93 8.54
N ILE A 86 0.00 -4.55 7.41
CA ILE A 86 -1.36 -4.72 6.94
C ILE A 86 -1.65 -6.21 6.87
N CYS A 87 -2.69 -6.64 7.58
CA CYS A 87 -3.16 -8.02 7.58
C CYS A 87 -4.55 -8.07 6.97
N ASP A 88 -4.69 -8.85 5.91
CA ASP A 88 -5.95 -9.23 5.32
C ASP A 88 -6.36 -10.58 5.86
N GLU A 89 -7.64 -10.74 6.20
CA GLU A 89 -8.21 -11.98 6.72
C GLU A 89 -9.56 -12.24 6.06
N VAL A 90 -9.77 -13.48 5.62
CA VAL A 90 -11.08 -14.01 5.25
C VAL A 90 -11.46 -15.06 6.28
N ARG A 91 -12.60 -14.84 6.96
CA ARG A 91 -13.09 -15.67 8.06
C ARG A 91 -13.05 -17.15 7.69
N ASN A 92 -12.44 -17.96 8.57
CA ASN A 92 -12.29 -19.42 8.41
C ASN A 92 -11.50 -19.88 7.18
N VAL A 93 -10.84 -18.97 6.44
CA VAL A 93 -10.03 -19.33 5.26
C VAL A 93 -8.55 -19.13 5.56
N ARG A 94 -8.12 -17.88 5.73
CA ARG A 94 -6.70 -17.54 5.92
C ARG A 94 -6.54 -16.08 6.31
N ARG A 95 -5.43 -15.81 6.99
CA ARG A 95 -4.88 -14.47 7.22
C ARG A 95 -3.54 -14.34 6.51
N ILE A 96 -3.33 -13.23 5.82
CA ILE A 96 -2.07 -12.90 5.15
C ILE A 96 -1.68 -11.48 5.55
N CYS A 97 -0.44 -11.29 5.95
CA CYS A 97 0.09 -10.00 6.34
C CYS A 97 1.27 -9.60 5.46
N TYR A 98 1.45 -8.30 5.26
CA TYR A 98 2.62 -7.70 4.66
C TYR A 98 3.02 -6.44 5.42
N LEU A 99 4.26 -6.01 5.23
CA LEU A 99 4.76 -4.72 5.72
C LEU A 99 4.84 -3.75 4.55
N GLU A 100 4.56 -2.49 4.80
CA GLU A 100 4.80 -1.42 3.84
C GLU A 100 5.36 -0.16 4.49
N THR A 101 6.16 0.58 3.73
CA THR A 101 6.52 1.97 4.01
C THR A 101 6.38 2.79 2.73
N ILE A 102 6.05 4.06 2.89
CA ILE A 102 5.89 5.00 1.78
C ILE A 102 6.88 6.13 1.99
N SER A 103 7.69 6.41 0.98
CA SER A 103 8.60 7.55 0.96
C SER A 103 8.17 8.50 -0.15
N ARG A 104 8.20 9.79 0.15
CA ARG A 104 7.82 10.83 -0.78
C ARG A 104 8.81 11.97 -0.67
N ASP A 105 9.23 12.45 -1.83
CA ASP A 105 9.86 13.76 -1.99
C ASP A 105 9.18 14.50 -3.15
N ASP A 106 9.73 15.64 -3.54
CA ASP A 106 9.22 16.43 -4.67
C ASP A 106 9.39 15.72 -6.02
N ALA A 107 10.32 14.75 -6.10
CA ALA A 107 10.68 14.07 -7.33
C ALA A 107 9.82 12.83 -7.57
N ALA A 108 9.44 12.08 -6.53
CA ALA A 108 8.67 10.84 -6.68
C ALA A 108 7.96 10.38 -5.40
N LEU A 109 7.01 9.46 -5.59
CA LEU A 109 6.50 8.60 -4.54
C LEU A 109 7.05 7.19 -4.75
N LEU A 110 7.52 6.61 -3.66
CA LEU A 110 8.03 5.25 -3.56
C LEU A 110 7.19 4.49 -2.53
N ASN A 111 6.68 3.32 -2.90
CA ASN A 111 6.11 2.38 -1.93
C ASN A 111 6.96 1.11 -1.90
N TRP A 112 7.46 0.78 -0.71
CA TRP A 112 8.23 -0.44 -0.47
C TRP A 112 7.43 -1.39 0.42
N ARG A 113 7.18 -2.60 -0.06
CA ARG A 113 6.56 -3.69 0.68
C ARG A 113 7.50 -4.86 0.93
N ILE A 114 7.27 -5.56 2.04
CA ILE A 114 7.81 -6.90 2.29
C ILE A 114 6.61 -7.82 2.48
N ALA A 115 6.47 -8.80 1.59
CA ALA A 115 5.30 -9.67 1.55
C ALA A 115 5.70 -11.12 1.25
N LEU A 116 4.80 -12.06 1.59
CA LEU A 116 4.97 -13.46 1.27
C LEU A 116 4.46 -13.77 -0.14
N THR A 117 5.20 -14.61 -0.82
CA THR A 117 4.75 -15.31 -2.02
C THR A 117 3.90 -16.52 -1.65
N LYS A 118 3.17 -17.07 -2.62
CA LYS A 118 2.33 -18.26 -2.44
C LYS A 118 3.12 -19.49 -1.99
N ASP A 119 4.39 -19.60 -2.39
CA ASP A 119 5.33 -20.65 -1.97
C ASP A 119 6.05 -20.33 -0.64
N GLY A 120 5.68 -19.24 0.04
CA GLY A 120 6.15 -18.92 1.40
C GLY A 120 7.47 -18.16 1.47
N ARG A 121 8.02 -17.69 0.35
CA ARG A 121 9.22 -16.84 0.35
C ARG A 121 8.86 -15.39 0.71
N SER A 122 9.70 -14.76 1.51
CA SER A 122 9.63 -13.31 1.73
C SER A 122 10.28 -12.58 0.57
N MET A 123 9.53 -11.69 -0.06
CA MET A 123 9.99 -10.87 -1.18
C MET A 123 9.77 -9.40 -0.86
N ALA A 124 10.75 -8.58 -1.19
CA ALA A 124 10.62 -7.14 -1.23
C ALA A 124 10.02 -6.71 -2.58
N LEU A 125 9.13 -5.73 -2.52
CA LEU A 125 8.49 -5.10 -3.66
C LEU A 125 8.73 -3.59 -3.59
N ILE A 126 9.34 -3.01 -4.61
CA ILE A 126 9.47 -1.56 -4.73
C ILE A 126 8.62 -1.10 -5.90
N MET A 127 7.60 -0.30 -5.60
CA MET A 127 6.72 0.31 -6.59
C MET A 127 7.20 1.74 -6.89
N LEU A 128 7.42 2.00 -8.18
CA LEU A 128 7.95 3.24 -8.74
C LEU A 128 6.97 3.83 -9.76
N PRO A 129 7.08 5.13 -10.07
CA PRO A 129 6.32 5.75 -11.16
C PRO A 129 6.49 5.02 -12.50
N ARG A 130 5.44 5.00 -13.33
CA ARG A 130 5.44 4.28 -14.62
C ARG A 130 6.50 4.74 -15.64
N ASP A 131 7.02 5.95 -15.49
CA ASP A 131 8.06 6.54 -16.35
C ASP A 131 9.49 6.24 -15.83
N SER A 132 9.61 5.28 -14.93
CA SER A 132 10.90 4.75 -14.47
C SER A 132 11.53 3.85 -15.53
N SER A 133 12.85 3.90 -15.64
CA SER A 133 13.60 3.09 -16.61
C SER A 133 13.66 1.62 -16.19
N ALA A 134 12.97 0.75 -16.94
CA ALA A 134 12.97 -0.68 -16.69
C ALA A 134 14.36 -1.31 -16.85
N GLU A 135 15.16 -0.83 -17.80
CA GLU A 135 16.48 -1.36 -18.11
C GLU A 135 17.53 -0.98 -17.06
N VAL A 136 17.47 0.25 -16.54
CA VAL A 136 18.38 0.72 -15.48
C VAL A 136 18.07 0.03 -14.16
N GLY A 137 16.78 -0.18 -13.86
CA GLY A 137 16.35 -0.86 -12.65
C GLY A 137 16.34 0.06 -11.43
N VAL A 138 16.48 -0.54 -10.25
CA VAL A 138 16.61 0.15 -8.97
C VAL A 138 17.81 -0.38 -8.20
N ALA A 139 18.54 0.52 -7.55
CA ALA A 139 19.57 0.21 -6.57
C ALA A 139 19.08 0.60 -5.17
N VAL A 140 19.19 -0.31 -4.22
CA VAL A 140 18.82 -0.12 -2.81
C VAL A 140 20.09 -0.28 -1.98
N THR A 141 20.51 0.80 -1.33
CA THR A 141 21.78 0.89 -0.60
C THR A 141 21.55 1.19 0.88
N PHE A 142 22.19 0.44 1.76
CA PHE A 142 22.11 0.60 3.23
C PHE A 142 23.31 -0.09 3.87
N GLY A 143 23.88 0.47 4.93
CA GLY A 143 25.01 -0.15 5.66
C GLY A 143 26.22 -0.53 4.80
N GLY A 144 26.49 0.21 3.71
CA GLY A 144 27.55 -0.12 2.74
C GLY A 144 27.26 -1.29 1.80
N PHE A 145 26.09 -1.92 1.91
CA PHE A 145 25.60 -2.94 1.00
C PHE A 145 24.70 -2.33 -0.07
N THR A 146 24.75 -2.85 -1.31
CA THR A 146 23.87 -2.42 -2.40
C THR A 146 23.21 -3.61 -3.06
N ARG A 147 21.88 -3.59 -3.12
CA ARG A 147 21.05 -4.54 -3.87
C ARG A 147 20.58 -3.90 -5.17
N ILE A 148 20.87 -4.52 -6.30
CA ILE A 148 20.35 -4.09 -7.60
C ILE A 148 19.21 -5.02 -8.01
N ALA A 149 18.06 -4.46 -8.39
CA ALA A 149 16.93 -5.18 -8.94
C ALA A 149 16.63 -4.67 -10.36
N LYS A 150 16.85 -5.54 -11.34
CA LYS A 150 16.66 -5.26 -12.77
C LYS A 150 16.35 -6.54 -13.57
N PRO A 151 15.66 -6.43 -14.71
CA PRO A 151 14.89 -5.25 -15.13
C PRO A 151 13.65 -5.04 -14.26
N LEU A 152 13.05 -3.85 -14.30
CA LEU A 152 11.74 -3.61 -13.68
C LEU A 152 10.64 -4.25 -14.53
N ILE A 153 9.56 -4.66 -13.89
CA ILE A 153 8.32 -5.04 -14.57
C ILE A 153 7.37 -3.85 -14.50
N CYS A 154 7.06 -3.27 -15.66
CA CYS A 154 6.23 -2.08 -15.76
C CYS A 154 4.90 -2.38 -16.46
N ASP A 155 3.85 -1.70 -16.01
CA ASP A 155 2.56 -1.64 -16.66
C ASP A 155 2.12 -0.18 -16.89
N GLN A 156 0.84 0.03 -17.21
CA GLN A 156 0.29 1.36 -17.49
C GLN A 156 0.24 2.27 -16.25
N ALA A 157 0.29 1.70 -15.04
CA ALA A 157 0.15 2.41 -13.78
C ALA A 157 1.49 2.64 -13.07
N LEU A 158 2.36 1.64 -13.05
CA LEU A 158 3.59 1.68 -12.25
C LEU A 158 4.68 0.75 -12.78
N CYS A 159 5.89 0.92 -12.23
CA CYS A 159 7.00 -0.01 -12.39
C CYS A 159 7.29 -0.72 -11.07
N VAL A 160 7.66 -1.99 -11.15
CA VAL A 160 7.90 -2.85 -9.98
C VAL A 160 9.29 -3.44 -10.05
N ALA A 161 10.05 -3.25 -8.97
CA ALA A 161 11.25 -4.03 -8.71
C ALA A 161 10.98 -5.07 -7.63
N THR A 162 11.49 -6.28 -7.80
CA THR A 162 11.36 -7.34 -6.80
C THR A 162 12.68 -8.00 -6.50
N PHE A 163 12.93 -8.31 -5.23
CA PHE A 163 14.07 -9.11 -4.81
C PHE A 163 13.75 -9.90 -3.53
N PRO A 164 14.44 -11.04 -3.29
CA PRO A 164 14.28 -11.79 -2.04
C PRO A 164 14.58 -10.94 -0.82
N ALA A 165 13.70 -11.01 0.19
CA ALA A 165 13.88 -10.42 1.51
C ALA A 165 14.19 -11.54 2.51
N ASP A 166 15.31 -12.22 2.27
CA ASP A 166 15.77 -13.34 3.11
C ASP A 166 16.28 -12.87 4.48
N SER A 167 16.54 -13.81 5.38
CA SER A 167 16.99 -13.52 6.74
C SER A 167 18.31 -12.75 6.78
N ALA A 168 19.21 -12.97 5.81
CA ALA A 168 20.48 -12.25 5.74
C ALA A 168 20.27 -10.79 5.37
N LEU A 169 19.46 -10.52 4.34
CA LEU A 169 19.12 -9.17 3.91
C LEU A 169 18.37 -8.41 5.02
N ILE A 170 17.38 -9.06 5.62
CA ILE A 170 16.62 -8.51 6.73
C ILE A 170 17.53 -8.16 7.91
N SER A 171 18.49 -9.03 8.25
CA SER A 171 19.45 -8.78 9.34
C SER A 171 20.36 -7.58 9.10
N LEU A 172 20.59 -7.20 7.84
CA LEU A 172 21.32 -5.98 7.49
C LEU A 172 20.39 -4.76 7.55
N LEU A 173 19.18 -4.86 6.99
CA LEU A 173 18.22 -3.76 6.98
C LEU A 173 17.85 -3.27 8.38
N VAL A 174 17.63 -4.17 9.33
CA VAL A 174 17.19 -3.78 10.70
C VAL A 174 18.27 -3.06 11.53
N ARG A 175 19.50 -2.94 11.02
CA ARG A 175 20.61 -2.24 11.69
C ARG A 175 20.73 -0.78 11.28
N GLU A 176 20.04 -0.40 10.22
CA GLU A 176 20.14 0.89 9.57
C GLU A 176 18.88 1.70 9.84
N ASP A 177 19.00 3.03 9.90
CA ASP A 177 17.84 3.91 10.06
C ASP A 177 17.15 4.21 8.74
N HIS A 178 17.88 4.11 7.62
CA HIS A 178 17.39 4.41 6.29
C HIS A 178 18.11 3.58 5.21
N ALA A 179 17.44 3.43 4.06
CA ALA A 179 18.04 2.97 2.82
C ALA A 179 17.97 4.08 1.77
N THR A 180 19.02 4.22 0.97
CA THR A 180 19.01 5.06 -0.23
C THR A 180 18.54 4.24 -1.42
N ILE A 181 17.53 4.73 -2.13
CA ILE A 181 16.94 4.08 -3.29
C ILE A 181 17.20 4.96 -4.51
N VAL A 182 17.93 4.42 -5.48
CA VAL A 182 18.31 5.11 -6.70
C VAL A 182 17.68 4.42 -7.90
N PHE A 183 17.01 5.18 -8.75
CA PHE A 183 16.41 4.72 -10.00
C PHE A 183 16.43 5.87 -11.01
N GLU A 184 16.06 5.60 -12.26
CA GLU A 184 16.03 6.63 -13.29
C GLU A 184 14.59 6.91 -13.74
N ARG A 185 14.24 8.18 -13.93
CA ARG A 185 13.01 8.63 -14.60
C ARG A 185 13.38 9.56 -15.74
N VAL A 186 12.88 9.28 -16.94
CA VAL A 186 13.06 10.15 -18.12
C VAL A 186 14.54 10.56 -18.32
N GLY A 187 15.46 9.60 -18.20
CA GLY A 187 16.90 9.83 -18.38
C GLY A 187 17.61 10.55 -17.21
N LYS A 188 16.92 10.79 -16.09
CA LYS A 188 17.49 11.47 -14.91
C LYS A 188 17.52 10.55 -13.69
N PRO A 189 18.66 10.45 -12.99
CA PRO A 189 18.73 9.69 -11.74
C PRO A 189 17.92 10.41 -10.65
N ILE A 190 17.10 9.64 -9.95
CA ILE A 190 16.36 10.02 -8.75
C ILE A 190 16.93 9.22 -7.59
N ALA A 191 17.27 9.91 -6.49
CA ALA A 191 17.74 9.28 -5.26
C ALA A 191 16.79 9.67 -4.13
N MET A 192 16.21 8.67 -3.48
CA MET A 192 15.26 8.83 -2.39
C MET A 192 15.78 8.14 -1.14
N MET A 193 15.43 8.66 0.03
CA MET A 193 15.64 7.95 1.30
C MET A 193 14.35 7.25 1.72
N ALA A 194 14.43 5.96 2.00
CA ALA A 194 13.36 5.19 2.63
C ALA A 194 13.72 4.91 4.10
N SER A 195 12.79 5.19 5.00
CA SER A 195 13.00 4.91 6.42
C SER A 195 12.96 3.43 6.72
N LEU A 196 13.87 2.98 7.58
CA LEU A 196 13.90 1.63 8.15
C LEU A 196 13.51 1.63 9.63
N ARG A 197 13.18 2.80 10.20
CA ARG A 197 12.74 2.91 11.60
C ARG A 197 11.44 2.13 11.82
N GLY A 198 11.47 1.25 12.82
CA GLY A 198 10.32 0.41 13.17
C GLY A 198 10.21 -0.88 12.38
N LEU A 199 11.05 -1.10 11.35
CA LEU A 199 11.06 -2.33 10.56
C LEU A 199 11.29 -3.58 11.44
N MET A 200 12.23 -3.52 12.39
CA MET A 200 12.49 -4.64 13.31
C MET A 200 11.25 -5.00 14.15
N SER A 201 10.57 -4.01 14.71
CA SER A 201 9.35 -4.21 15.50
C SER A 201 8.24 -4.80 14.63
N ALA A 202 8.08 -4.28 13.42
CA ALA A 202 7.08 -4.75 12.45
C ALA A 202 7.33 -6.20 12.02
N LEU A 203 8.59 -6.58 11.75
CA LEU A 203 8.98 -7.95 11.40
C LEU A 203 8.79 -8.92 12.57
N THR A 204 9.07 -8.47 13.80
CA THR A 204 8.85 -9.27 15.01
C THR A 204 7.36 -9.59 15.14
N ASP A 205 6.48 -8.59 15.01
CA ASP A 205 5.02 -8.83 15.04
C ASP A 205 4.55 -9.69 13.86
N LEU A 206 5.12 -9.50 12.66
CA LEU A 206 4.81 -10.31 11.48
C LEU A 206 5.13 -11.80 11.71
N SER A 207 6.28 -12.10 12.32
CA SER A 207 6.66 -13.48 12.62
C SER A 207 5.75 -14.13 13.67
N LEU A 208 5.29 -13.36 14.67
CA LEU A 208 4.32 -13.83 15.66
C LEU A 208 2.94 -14.06 15.03
N ALA A 209 2.53 -13.22 14.07
CA ALA A 209 1.29 -13.38 13.34
C ALA A 209 1.30 -14.58 12.37
N ALA A 210 2.49 -15.01 11.92
CA ALA A 210 2.67 -16.16 11.04
C ALA A 210 2.64 -17.52 11.78
N ALA A 211 2.66 -17.53 13.12
CA ALA A 211 2.56 -18.75 13.90
C ALA A 211 1.18 -19.42 13.66
N PRO A 212 1.13 -20.74 13.37
CA PRO A 212 -0.14 -21.45 13.20
C PRO A 212 -0.97 -21.32 14.48
N GLY A 213 -2.22 -20.91 14.31
CA GLY A 213 -3.03 -20.30 15.35
C GLY A 213 -3.26 -21.16 16.59
N THR A 214 -2.97 -20.57 17.76
CA THR A 214 -3.74 -20.84 18.98
C THR A 214 -4.91 -19.86 19.01
N SER A 215 -5.88 -20.03 18.11
CA SER A 215 -7.24 -19.54 18.37
C SER A 215 -8.00 -20.63 19.10
N ALA A 216 -7.51 -20.98 20.29
CA ALA A 216 -8.30 -21.71 21.26
C ALA A 216 -8.97 -20.65 22.14
N ARG A 217 -10.15 -20.18 21.70
CA ARG A 217 -11.10 -19.58 22.64
C ARG A 217 -11.33 -20.62 23.74
N PRO A 218 -11.05 -20.31 25.03
CA PRO A 218 -11.39 -21.24 26.09
C PRO A 218 -12.87 -21.61 25.97
N PRO A 219 -13.24 -22.89 26.04
CA PRO A 219 -14.65 -23.26 26.08
C PRO A 219 -15.29 -22.47 27.22
N ALA A 220 -16.40 -21.80 26.92
CA ALA A 220 -17.18 -21.07 27.90
C ALA A 220 -17.38 -21.98 29.12
N ALA A 221 -16.92 -21.53 30.28
CA ALA A 221 -17.13 -22.23 31.53
C ALA A 221 -18.63 -22.53 31.64
N LYS A 222 -18.97 -23.82 31.85
CA LYS A 222 -20.34 -24.23 32.11
C LYS A 222 -20.90 -23.35 33.24
N PRO A 223 -22.13 -22.83 33.12
CA PRO A 223 -22.72 -22.07 34.21
C PRO A 223 -22.81 -22.99 35.43
N VAL A 224 -22.01 -22.67 36.45
CA VAL A 224 -22.15 -23.28 37.77
C VAL A 224 -23.54 -22.89 38.27
N ALA A 225 -24.41 -23.88 38.45
CA ALA A 225 -25.72 -23.69 39.04
C ALA A 225 -25.54 -23.02 40.41
N ARG A 226 -25.91 -21.74 40.50
CA ARG A 226 -26.00 -21.03 41.78
C ARG A 226 -27.12 -21.68 42.58
N ARG A 227 -26.76 -22.22 43.75
CA ARG A 227 -27.70 -22.60 44.81
C ARG A 227 -28.59 -21.39 45.12
N PRO A 228 -29.91 -21.57 45.32
CA PRO A 228 -30.75 -20.47 45.79
C PRO A 228 -30.38 -20.15 47.23
N SER A 229 -29.82 -18.97 47.47
CA SER A 229 -29.77 -18.36 48.80
C SER A 229 -31.01 -17.50 48.97
N THR A 230 -31.87 -17.92 49.89
CA THR A 230 -33.04 -17.22 50.40
C THR A 230 -32.64 -15.95 51.17
N GLY A 231 -33.35 -14.84 50.94
CA GLY A 231 -33.31 -13.59 51.72
C GLY A 231 -32.10 -12.70 51.43
N VAL A 232 -32.18 -11.38 51.25
CA VAL A 232 -33.10 -10.37 51.79
C VAL A 232 -33.18 -9.21 50.80
N VAL A 233 -34.38 -8.63 50.68
CA VAL A 233 -34.68 -7.40 49.94
C VAL A 233 -34.02 -6.20 50.61
N ALA A 234 -33.25 -5.42 49.85
CA ALA A 234 -33.00 -4.02 50.17
C ALA A 234 -32.93 -3.22 48.86
N GLU A 235 -33.94 -2.38 48.72
CA GLU A 235 -34.16 -1.37 47.70
C GLU A 235 -33.12 -0.26 47.80
N THR A 236 -32.54 0.16 46.67
CA THR A 236 -32.02 1.53 46.53
C THR A 236 -32.03 1.96 45.08
N SER A 237 -32.83 2.99 44.84
CA SER A 237 -32.95 3.83 43.66
C SER A 237 -31.68 4.60 43.33
N GLY A 238 -31.41 4.83 42.03
CA GLY A 238 -30.84 6.10 41.58
C GLY A 238 -29.81 6.05 40.45
N ALA A 239 -30.12 6.78 39.38
CA ALA A 239 -29.26 7.34 38.33
C ALA A 239 -28.63 6.34 37.33
N GLY A 240 -28.77 6.45 36.00
CA GLY A 240 -29.02 7.62 35.15
C GLY A 240 -27.74 7.95 34.36
N GLY A 241 -27.67 7.58 33.08
CA GLY A 241 -26.59 7.95 32.14
C GLY A 241 -26.57 7.05 30.90
N ALA A 242 -27.35 7.33 29.85
CA ALA A 242 -27.09 8.30 28.77
C ALA A 242 -26.06 7.81 27.73
N TRP A 243 -26.52 6.94 26.81
CA TRP A 243 -25.92 6.75 25.49
C TRP A 243 -26.60 7.71 24.52
N ASN A 244 -26.07 8.92 24.40
CA ASN A 244 -26.45 9.86 23.35
C ASN A 244 -25.17 10.41 22.72
N GLY A 245 -24.95 10.14 21.44
CA GLY A 245 -23.91 10.82 20.67
C GLY A 245 -23.20 9.94 19.64
N VAL A 246 -23.92 9.44 18.64
CA VAL A 246 -23.33 9.14 17.34
C VAL A 246 -23.75 10.26 16.40
N ARG A 247 -22.80 11.11 16.04
CA ARG A 247 -22.76 11.87 14.79
C ARG A 247 -21.33 11.82 14.28
#